data_AF-A0A329RW15-F1
#
_entry.id   AF-A0A329RW15-F1
#
_cell.length_a   1.000
_cell.length_b   1.000
_cell.length_c   1.000
_cell.angle_alpha   90.00
_cell.angle_beta   90.00
_cell.angle_gamma   90.00
#
_symmetry.space_group_name_H-M   'P 1'
#
loop_
_entity.id
_entity.type
_entity.pdbx_description
1 polymer ?
#
loop_
_entity_poly.entity_id
_entity_poly.type
_entity_poly.pdbx_seq_one_letter_code
_entity_poly.pdbx_strand_id
1 'polypeptide(L)'
;MASFVKLDSTNLVQDGYNSTWKYSFPGSAADFNDVACAVQSISMYNSEYNIDATQFYNNSFRIEVPTAATTSTVSITLPDDLYSYADINRSIQTALVNAGAYLIDPSGNNVFYIQLSENSVYYAAQFDFSATPTTLPTTGGTWTRPTTGLYSAGGTGLPTTTRVPRTIIDNAAFGKVVGLTSGTYPSAPATVASAQLSNTIPQIHPSSSYVVS
;
A
#
# COMPACT_ATOMS: atom_id res chain seq x y z
N MET A 1 -26.43 -19.11 33.85
CA MET A 1 -26.65 -19.52 32.44
C MET A 1 -26.58 -18.24 31.64
N ALA A 2 -25.56 -18.05 30.79
CA ALA A 2 -25.46 -16.83 29.99
C ALA A 2 -26.36 -16.99 28.75
N SER A 3 -27.40 -16.16 28.64
CA SER A 3 -28.26 -16.12 27.47
C SER A 3 -27.59 -15.25 26.41
N PHE A 4 -27.08 -15.87 25.34
CA PHE A 4 -26.43 -15.17 24.24
C PHE A 4 -27.47 -14.74 23.21
N VAL A 5 -27.58 -13.44 22.94
CA VAL A 5 -28.34 -12.91 21.81
C VAL A 5 -27.38 -12.69 20.66
N LYS A 6 -27.53 -13.46 19.58
CA LYS A 6 -26.74 -13.27 18.36
C LYS A 6 -27.41 -12.21 17.49
N LEU A 7 -26.67 -11.15 17.17
CA LEU A 7 -27.03 -10.18 16.14
C LEU A 7 -26.21 -10.49 14.89
N ASP A 8 -26.87 -10.73 13.75
CA ASP A 8 -26.22 -10.91 12.45
C ASP A 8 -26.99 -10.19 11.32
N SER A 9 -26.63 -10.46 10.07
CA SER A 9 -27.24 -9.80 8.89
C SER A 9 -28.76 -9.96 8.82
N THR A 10 -29.36 -10.95 9.48
CA THR A 10 -30.81 -11.12 9.54
C THR A 10 -31.49 -10.09 10.45
N ASN A 11 -30.73 -9.43 11.32
CA ASN A 11 -31.20 -8.37 12.21
C ASN A 11 -30.98 -6.98 11.64
N LEU A 12 -30.44 -6.87 10.41
CA LEU A 12 -30.23 -5.59 9.76
C LEU A 12 -31.56 -4.91 9.45
N VAL A 13 -31.73 -3.70 9.98
CA VAL A 13 -32.81 -2.81 9.55
C VAL A 13 -32.47 -2.34 8.14
N GLN A 14 -33.34 -2.63 7.19
CA GLN A 14 -33.18 -2.13 5.83
C GLN A 14 -33.53 -0.63 5.77
N ASP A 15 -32.56 0.19 6.13
CA ASP A 15 -32.58 1.66 6.04
C ASP A 15 -31.75 2.19 4.85
N GLY A 16 -31.06 1.30 4.13
CA GLY A 16 -30.15 1.64 3.03
C GLY A 16 -28.75 2.04 3.46
N TYR A 17 -28.49 2.17 4.77
CA TYR A 17 -27.23 2.64 5.33
C TYR A 17 -26.47 1.55 6.11
N ASN A 18 -27.00 0.32 6.18
CA ASN A 18 -26.41 -0.83 6.87
C ASN A 18 -25.96 -0.52 8.32
N SER A 19 -26.61 0.46 8.95
CA SER A 19 -26.09 1.12 10.16
C SER A 19 -26.83 0.70 11.44
N THR A 20 -28.00 0.09 11.31
CA THR A 20 -28.87 -0.24 12.43
C THR A 20 -29.20 -1.73 12.46
N TRP A 21 -28.89 -2.41 13.58
CA TRP A 21 -29.29 -3.79 13.83
C TRP A 21 -30.33 -3.86 14.95
N LYS A 22 -31.41 -4.62 14.75
CA LYS A 22 -32.52 -4.76 15.70
C LYS A 22 -32.89 -6.23 15.90
N TYR A 23 -32.84 -6.69 17.15
CA TYR A 23 -33.42 -7.97 17.56
C TYR A 23 -34.71 -7.72 18.33
N SER A 24 -35.79 -8.37 17.90
CA SER A 24 -37.08 -8.31 18.58
C SER A 24 -37.27 -9.60 19.37
N PHE A 25 -37.41 -9.48 20.69
CA PHE A 25 -37.67 -10.65 21.54
C PHE A 25 -39.08 -11.20 21.26
N PRO A 26 -39.23 -12.53 21.14
CA PRO A 26 -40.53 -13.13 20.89
C PRO A 26 -41.42 -13.06 22.15
N GLY A 27 -42.56 -12.37 22.06
CA GLY A 27 -43.55 -12.30 23.15
C GLY A 27 -42.98 -11.70 24.45
N SER A 28 -43.29 -12.30 25.60
CA SER A 28 -42.78 -11.91 26.92
C SER A 28 -41.46 -12.62 27.30
N ALA A 29 -40.70 -13.12 26.32
CA ALA A 29 -39.52 -13.95 26.58
C ALA A 29 -38.34 -13.22 27.26
N ALA A 30 -38.40 -11.89 27.33
CA ALA A 30 -37.45 -11.09 28.08
C ALA A 30 -38.22 -9.99 28.81
N ASP A 31 -37.99 -9.90 30.13
CA ASP A 31 -38.41 -8.80 30.97
C ASP A 31 -37.17 -7.98 31.34
N PHE A 32 -37.19 -6.71 30.97
CA PHE A 32 -36.10 -5.77 31.24
C PHE A 32 -36.41 -4.79 32.38
N ASN A 33 -37.41 -5.06 33.21
CA ASN A 33 -37.68 -4.26 34.41
C ASN A 33 -36.54 -4.41 35.42
N ASP A 34 -35.97 -3.28 35.86
CA ASP A 34 -34.89 -3.19 36.86
C ASP A 34 -33.63 -4.04 36.56
N VAL A 35 -33.33 -4.32 35.29
CA VAL A 35 -32.10 -5.02 34.89
C VAL A 35 -31.11 -4.08 34.19
N ALA A 36 -29.82 -4.26 34.46
CA ALA A 36 -28.74 -3.62 33.73
C ALA A 36 -28.29 -4.51 32.57
N CYS A 37 -28.41 -4.01 31.34
CA CYS A 37 -27.85 -4.65 30.16
C CYS A 37 -26.49 -4.03 29.85
N ALA A 38 -25.48 -4.88 29.63
CA ALA A 38 -24.16 -4.45 29.20
C ALA A 38 -23.80 -5.16 27.89
N VAL A 39 -23.14 -4.43 26.99
CA VAL A 39 -22.60 -5.00 25.76
C VAL A 39 -21.30 -5.73 26.11
N GLN A 40 -21.26 -7.04 25.87
CA GLN A 40 -20.08 -7.85 26.18
C GLN A 40 -18.95 -7.64 25.16
N SER A 41 -19.28 -7.50 23.87
CA SER A 41 -18.31 -7.29 22.78
C SER A 41 -19.02 -6.85 21.51
N ILE A 42 -18.35 -6.01 20.72
CA ILE A 42 -18.73 -5.66 19.35
C ILE A 42 -17.53 -5.96 18.45
N SER A 43 -17.77 -6.68 17.36
CA SER A 43 -16.79 -6.89 16.29
C SER A 43 -17.32 -6.24 15.01
N MET A 44 -16.64 -5.21 14.54
CA MET A 44 -16.96 -4.53 13.28
C MET A 44 -15.77 -4.61 12.34
N TYR A 45 -16.03 -4.68 11.04
CA TYR A 45 -14.98 -4.54 10.04
C TYR A 45 -14.44 -3.10 10.08
N ASN A 46 -13.11 -2.96 10.05
CA ASN A 46 -12.50 -1.65 9.89
C ASN A 46 -12.99 -1.08 8.55
N SER A 47 -13.72 0.04 8.63
CA SER A 47 -14.33 0.72 7.49
C SER A 47 -13.73 2.12 7.31
N GLU A 48 -12.57 2.37 7.94
CA GLU A 48 -11.86 3.64 7.79
C GLU A 48 -10.79 3.50 6.72
N TYR A 49 -10.79 4.44 5.79
CA TYR A 49 -9.69 4.58 4.85
C TYR A 49 -8.44 4.95 5.63
N ASN A 50 -7.32 4.30 5.31
CA ASN A 50 -6.04 4.67 5.87
C ASN A 50 -5.24 5.58 4.93
N ILE A 51 -5.59 5.59 3.65
CA ILE A 51 -5.15 6.56 2.66
C ILE A 51 -6.35 7.43 2.28
N ASP A 52 -6.23 8.73 2.51
CA ASP A 52 -7.30 9.69 2.19
C ASP A 52 -6.70 11.05 1.81
N ALA A 53 -7.06 11.55 0.64
CA ALA A 53 -6.58 12.81 0.08
C ALA A 53 -7.02 14.06 0.87
N THR A 54 -8.10 13.95 1.65
CA THR A 54 -8.76 15.07 2.34
C THR A 54 -8.56 15.05 3.85
N GLN A 55 -8.68 13.88 4.47
CA GLN A 55 -8.59 13.70 5.92
C GLN A 55 -7.13 13.54 6.38
N PHE A 56 -6.34 12.77 5.63
CA PHE A 56 -4.97 12.44 6.00
C PHE A 56 -3.91 13.08 5.11
N TYR A 57 -4.28 13.54 3.91
CA TYR A 57 -3.39 14.12 2.90
C TYR A 57 -2.20 13.22 2.57
N ASN A 58 -2.35 11.89 2.68
CA ASN A 58 -1.26 10.92 2.64
C ASN A 58 -1.28 10.05 1.38
N ASN A 59 -1.81 10.56 0.27
CA ASN A 59 -2.11 9.76 -0.91
C ASN A 59 -1.09 9.89 -2.05
N SER A 60 0.04 10.57 -1.85
CA SER A 60 0.98 10.85 -2.94
C SER A 60 2.44 10.65 -2.56
N PHE A 61 3.24 10.17 -3.50
CA PHE A 61 4.71 10.13 -3.42
C PHE A 61 5.28 9.94 -4.83
N ARG A 62 6.61 9.84 -4.97
CA ARG A 62 7.23 9.65 -6.29
C ARG A 62 8.31 8.58 -6.26
N ILE A 63 8.59 8.02 -7.44
CA ILE A 63 9.73 7.14 -7.66
C ILE A 63 10.57 7.75 -8.77
N GLU A 64 11.85 7.85 -8.53
CA GLU A 64 12.83 8.16 -9.54
C GLU A 64 13.39 6.86 -10.14
N VAL A 65 13.28 6.73 -11.46
CA VAL A 65 13.77 5.56 -12.21
C VAL A 65 14.97 5.95 -13.10
N PRO A 66 16.03 5.14 -13.16
CA PRO A 66 17.18 5.41 -14.03
C PRO A 66 16.85 5.22 -15.52
N THR A 67 17.16 6.20 -16.36
CA THR A 67 16.87 6.16 -17.81
C THR A 67 17.98 6.82 -18.62
N ALA A 68 18.52 6.13 -19.64
CA ALA A 68 19.72 6.57 -20.36
C ALA A 68 20.81 7.11 -19.41
N ALA A 69 21.37 8.29 -19.70
CA ALA A 69 22.38 8.95 -18.85
C ALA A 69 21.78 9.73 -17.65
N THR A 70 20.46 9.68 -17.46
CA THR A 70 19.69 10.53 -16.53
C THR A 70 18.72 9.71 -15.69
N THR A 71 17.78 10.38 -15.02
CA THR A 71 16.69 9.77 -14.27
C THR A 71 15.36 10.40 -14.69
N SER A 72 14.27 9.63 -14.58
CA SER A 72 12.90 10.11 -14.81
C SER A 72 12.09 9.94 -13.53
N THR A 73 11.21 10.89 -13.22
CA THR A 73 10.36 10.83 -12.02
C THR A 73 8.95 10.37 -12.39
N VAL A 74 8.49 9.31 -11.76
CA VAL A 74 7.13 8.78 -11.84
C VAL A 74 6.37 9.18 -10.58
N SER A 75 5.32 9.99 -10.75
CA SER A 75 4.46 10.38 -9.62
C SER A 75 3.39 9.32 -9.40
N ILE A 76 3.12 9.03 -8.13
CA ILE A 76 2.13 8.04 -7.72
C ILE A 76 1.10 8.75 -6.85
N THR A 77 -0.15 8.59 -7.23
CA THR A 77 -1.31 9.06 -6.46
C THR A 77 -2.20 7.86 -6.21
N LEU A 78 -2.37 7.53 -4.93
CA LEU A 78 -3.25 6.48 -4.46
C LEU A 78 -4.68 7.06 -4.38
N PRO A 79 -5.68 6.36 -4.92
CA PRO A 79 -7.08 6.61 -4.57
C PRO A 79 -7.33 6.48 -3.06
N ASP A 80 -8.43 7.06 -2.58
CA ASP A 80 -8.83 6.94 -1.17
C ASP A 80 -9.38 5.53 -0.93
N ASP A 81 -8.72 4.76 -0.06
CA ASP A 81 -9.12 3.39 0.29
C ASP A 81 -8.35 2.87 1.53
N LEU A 82 -8.62 1.62 1.91
CA LEU A 82 -7.86 0.84 2.87
C LEU A 82 -6.75 0.05 2.16
N TYR A 83 -5.49 0.47 2.34
CA TYR A 83 -4.31 -0.14 1.73
C TYR A 83 -3.47 -0.96 2.72
N SER A 84 -3.08 -2.17 2.32
CA SER A 84 -1.91 -2.84 2.88
C SER A 84 -0.63 -2.40 2.15
N TYR A 85 0.56 -2.70 2.69
CA TYR A 85 1.82 -2.47 1.96
C TYR A 85 1.89 -3.22 0.64
N ALA A 86 1.26 -4.40 0.55
CA ALA A 86 1.17 -5.15 -0.70
C ALA A 86 0.32 -4.41 -1.75
N ASP A 87 -0.74 -3.72 -1.34
CA ASP A 87 -1.61 -2.94 -2.24
C ASP A 87 -0.92 -1.64 -2.70
N ILE A 88 -0.17 -0.99 -1.81
CA ILE A 88 0.69 0.15 -2.18
C ILE A 88 1.76 -0.32 -3.17
N ASN A 89 2.40 -1.48 -2.93
CA ASN A 89 3.36 -2.04 -3.87
C ASN A 89 2.73 -2.36 -5.24
N ARG A 90 1.50 -2.88 -5.29
CA ARG A 90 0.76 -3.06 -6.54
C ARG A 90 0.49 -1.74 -7.26
N SER A 91 0.20 -0.68 -6.50
CA SER A 91 0.01 0.67 -7.05
C SER A 91 1.31 1.24 -7.63
N ILE A 92 2.45 1.01 -6.96
CA ILE A 92 3.78 1.31 -7.50
C ILE A 92 3.99 0.60 -8.83
N GLN A 93 3.77 -0.71 -8.87
CA GLN A 93 3.94 -1.51 -10.08
C GLN A 93 3.04 -1.03 -11.22
N THR A 94 1.79 -0.69 -10.93
CA THR A 94 0.83 -0.14 -11.90
C THR A 94 1.33 1.19 -12.48
N ALA A 95 1.82 2.10 -11.63
CA ALA A 95 2.38 3.37 -12.09
C ALA A 95 3.64 3.17 -12.96
N LEU A 96 4.50 2.22 -12.59
CA LEU A 96 5.69 1.87 -13.38
C LEU A 96 5.35 1.21 -14.72
N VAL A 97 4.29 0.38 -14.78
CA VAL A 97 3.77 -0.17 -16.04
C VAL A 97 3.27 0.95 -16.94
N ASN A 98 2.47 1.87 -16.41
CA ASN A 98 1.95 3.01 -17.16
C ASN A 98 3.07 3.94 -17.66
N ALA A 99 4.14 4.10 -16.89
CA ALA A 99 5.34 4.84 -17.31
C ALA A 99 6.25 4.05 -18.27
N GLY A 100 6.05 2.74 -18.43
CA GLY A 100 6.95 1.86 -19.18
C GLY A 100 8.32 1.68 -18.55
N ALA A 101 8.42 1.73 -17.22
CA ALA A 101 9.65 1.58 -16.44
C ALA A 101 9.78 0.16 -15.83
N TYR A 102 9.64 -0.86 -16.67
CA TYR A 102 9.73 -2.27 -16.29
C TYR A 102 10.38 -3.07 -17.43
N LEU A 103 10.82 -4.29 -17.15
CA LEU A 103 11.21 -5.26 -18.17
C LEU A 103 10.28 -6.46 -18.15
N ILE A 104 10.27 -7.23 -19.24
CA ILE A 104 9.47 -8.45 -19.35
C ILE A 104 10.44 -9.63 -19.38
N ASP A 105 10.27 -10.54 -18.43
CA ASP A 105 11.06 -11.76 -18.34
C ASP A 105 10.69 -12.77 -19.45
N PRO A 106 11.48 -13.85 -19.65
CA PRO A 106 11.20 -14.86 -20.66
C PRO A 106 9.89 -15.63 -20.45
N SER A 107 9.31 -15.57 -19.25
CA SER A 107 8.01 -16.16 -18.91
C SER A 107 6.84 -15.20 -19.15
N GLY A 108 7.11 -13.96 -19.60
CA GLY A 108 6.12 -12.93 -19.86
C GLY A 108 5.71 -12.12 -18.64
N ASN A 109 6.41 -12.25 -17.51
CA ASN A 109 6.12 -11.47 -16.30
C ASN A 109 6.83 -10.12 -16.33
N ASN A 110 6.15 -9.10 -15.79
CA ASN A 110 6.75 -7.79 -15.59
C ASN A 110 7.68 -7.82 -14.37
N VAL A 111 8.90 -7.35 -14.57
CA VAL A 111 9.95 -7.27 -13.55
C VAL A 111 10.22 -5.81 -13.22
N PHE A 112 10.18 -5.52 -11.92
CA PHE A 112 10.37 -4.19 -11.35
C PHE A 112 11.65 -4.16 -10.52
N TYR A 113 12.29 -2.98 -10.49
CA TYR A 113 13.57 -2.79 -9.79
C TYR A 113 13.42 -2.12 -8.42
N ILE A 114 12.18 -2.07 -7.93
CA ILE A 114 11.81 -1.54 -6.63
C ILE A 114 10.63 -2.36 -6.09
N GLN A 115 10.64 -2.63 -4.80
CA GLN A 115 9.55 -3.30 -4.11
C GLN A 115 9.35 -2.70 -2.72
N LEU A 116 8.09 -2.54 -2.33
CA LEU A 116 7.70 -2.24 -0.95
C LEU A 116 7.17 -3.51 -0.30
N SER A 117 7.65 -3.82 0.90
CA SER A 117 7.19 -4.94 1.70
C SER A 117 7.10 -4.60 3.18
N GLU A 118 6.32 -5.40 3.91
CA GLU A 118 6.30 -5.35 5.37
C GLU A 118 7.46 -6.20 5.92
N ASN A 119 8.18 -5.66 6.91
CA ASN A 119 9.16 -6.41 7.66
C ASN A 119 8.69 -6.58 9.11
N SER A 120 8.09 -7.74 9.39
CA SER A 120 7.53 -8.09 10.71
C SER A 120 8.60 -8.28 11.80
N VAL A 121 9.85 -8.57 11.44
CA VAL A 121 10.96 -8.72 12.38
C VAL A 121 11.33 -7.37 12.98
N TYR A 122 11.33 -6.32 12.15
CA TYR A 122 11.69 -4.97 12.56
C TYR A 122 10.49 -4.05 12.78
N TYR A 123 9.25 -4.56 12.64
CA TYR A 123 8.02 -3.78 12.70
C TYR A 123 8.08 -2.52 11.81
N ALA A 124 8.63 -2.69 10.60
CA ALA A 124 8.98 -1.61 9.70
C ALA A 124 8.46 -1.87 8.28
N ALA A 125 8.27 -0.81 7.51
CA ALA A 125 8.17 -0.91 6.05
C ALA A 125 9.59 -1.03 5.47
N GLN A 126 9.74 -1.84 4.43
CA GLN A 126 11.01 -2.03 3.75
C GLN A 126 10.86 -1.76 2.25
N PHE A 127 11.66 -0.83 1.75
CA PHE A 127 11.87 -0.67 0.32
C PHE A 127 13.12 -1.43 -0.09
N ASP A 128 12.96 -2.37 -1.01
CA ASP A 128 14.05 -3.07 -1.66
C ASP A 128 14.31 -2.45 -3.03
N PHE A 129 15.55 -2.07 -3.28
CA PHE A 129 16.01 -1.50 -4.53
C PHE A 129 16.98 -2.45 -5.20
N SER A 130 16.75 -2.75 -6.48
CA SER A 130 17.67 -3.55 -7.28
C SER A 130 18.25 -2.73 -8.43
N ALA A 131 19.43 -3.15 -8.87
CA ALA A 131 20.15 -2.48 -9.95
C ALA A 131 19.37 -2.61 -11.26
N THR A 132 18.97 -1.49 -11.85
CA THR A 132 18.41 -1.47 -13.20
C THR A 132 19.53 -1.77 -14.20
N PRO A 133 19.36 -2.77 -15.09
CA PRO A 133 20.42 -3.21 -15.97
C PRO A 133 20.62 -2.22 -17.12
N THR A 134 21.85 -2.12 -17.60
CA THR A 134 22.19 -1.24 -18.74
C THR A 134 21.85 -1.85 -20.10
N THR A 135 21.68 -3.17 -20.12
CA THR A 135 21.31 -3.98 -21.29
C THR A 135 20.26 -5.00 -20.90
N LEU A 136 19.58 -5.61 -21.87
CA LEU A 136 18.62 -6.66 -21.57
C LEU A 136 19.36 -7.85 -20.92
N PRO A 137 18.91 -8.35 -19.76
CA PRO A 137 19.49 -9.54 -19.16
C PRO A 137 19.42 -10.72 -20.13
N THR A 138 20.48 -11.53 -20.18
CA THR A 138 20.55 -12.75 -20.99
C THR A 138 20.44 -14.02 -20.15
N THR A 139 20.60 -13.90 -18.83
CA THR A 139 20.48 -15.02 -17.91
C THR A 139 19.01 -15.44 -17.79
N GLY A 140 18.75 -16.73 -17.97
CA GLY A 140 17.41 -17.31 -17.86
C GLY A 140 16.53 -17.17 -19.11
N GLY A 141 17.02 -16.54 -20.18
CA GLY A 141 16.33 -16.46 -21.47
C GLY A 141 16.37 -15.06 -22.10
N THR A 142 15.53 -14.83 -23.12
CA THR A 142 15.44 -13.55 -23.82
C THR A 142 14.46 -12.63 -23.10
N TRP A 143 15.00 -11.62 -22.41
CA TRP A 143 14.20 -10.55 -21.84
C TRP A 143 13.78 -9.56 -22.91
N THR A 144 12.64 -8.89 -22.71
CA THR A 144 12.14 -7.88 -23.65
C THR A 144 11.81 -6.57 -22.95
N ARG A 145 11.74 -5.49 -23.75
CA ARG A 145 11.36 -4.15 -23.30
C ARG A 145 9.85 -3.95 -23.52
N PRO A 146 9.20 -3.07 -22.76
CA PRO A 146 7.83 -2.66 -23.06
C PRO A 146 7.74 -2.00 -24.43
N THR A 147 6.57 -2.11 -25.07
CA THR A 147 6.33 -1.53 -26.40
C THR A 147 6.40 0.00 -26.40
N THR A 148 6.01 0.64 -25.30
CA THR A 148 5.97 2.10 -25.14
C THR A 148 6.51 2.51 -23.76
N GLY A 149 6.72 3.82 -23.56
CA GLY A 149 7.18 4.39 -22.29
C GLY A 149 8.71 4.35 -22.11
N LEU A 150 9.17 4.58 -20.89
CA LEU A 150 10.55 4.95 -20.58
C LEU A 150 11.58 3.94 -21.09
N TYR A 151 11.44 2.64 -20.78
CA TYR A 151 12.41 1.61 -21.15
C TYR A 151 12.20 1.04 -22.56
N SER A 152 11.18 1.50 -23.29
CA SER A 152 10.94 1.06 -24.68
C SER A 152 12.05 1.54 -25.63
N ALA A 153 12.14 0.93 -26.81
CA ALA A 153 13.12 1.34 -27.83
C ALA A 153 12.85 2.75 -28.40
N GLY A 154 11.58 3.18 -28.43
CA GLY A 154 11.18 4.53 -28.84
C GLY A 154 11.14 5.56 -27.71
N GLY A 155 11.38 5.13 -26.46
CA GLY A 155 11.46 6.00 -25.29
C GLY A 155 12.90 6.41 -24.96
N THR A 156 13.14 6.74 -23.70
CA THR A 156 14.47 7.12 -23.21
C THR A 156 15.45 5.94 -23.21
N GLY A 157 14.93 4.71 -23.08
CA GLY A 157 15.70 3.47 -23.03
C GLY A 157 16.29 3.16 -21.65
N LEU A 158 16.93 2.00 -21.57
CA LEU A 158 17.64 1.54 -20.37
C LEU A 158 18.77 2.50 -19.97
N PRO A 159 19.15 2.54 -18.69
CA PRO A 159 20.23 3.40 -18.22
C PRO A 159 21.57 3.04 -18.86
N THR A 160 22.44 4.03 -19.07
CA THR A 160 23.80 3.82 -19.61
C THR A 160 24.79 3.38 -18.53
N THR A 161 24.46 3.63 -17.26
CA THR A 161 25.21 3.13 -16.10
C THR A 161 24.27 2.45 -15.12
N THR A 162 24.72 1.38 -14.49
CA THR A 162 23.93 0.67 -13.49
C THR A 162 23.58 1.60 -12.34
N ARG A 163 22.29 1.76 -12.08
CA ARG A 163 21.75 2.56 -10.97
C ARG A 163 20.52 1.87 -10.39
N VAL A 164 20.27 2.09 -9.11
CA VAL A 164 19.01 1.66 -8.48
C VAL A 164 17.95 2.77 -8.58
N PRO A 165 16.65 2.43 -8.66
CA PRO A 165 15.58 3.40 -8.45
C PRO A 165 15.64 4.03 -7.06
N ARG A 166 15.02 5.20 -6.90
CA ARG A 166 14.93 5.89 -5.62
C ARG A 166 13.49 6.26 -5.30
N THR A 167 13.05 6.02 -4.06
CA THR A 167 11.77 6.52 -3.56
C THR A 167 11.95 7.96 -3.10
N ILE A 168 11.06 8.85 -3.52
CA ILE A 168 11.01 10.25 -3.09
C ILE A 168 9.77 10.42 -2.21
N ILE A 169 9.99 10.74 -0.94
CA ILE A 169 8.97 11.12 0.03
C ILE A 169 8.90 12.66 0.04
N ASP A 170 8.10 13.22 -0.86
CA ASP A 170 7.80 14.65 -0.94
C ASP A 170 6.54 15.04 -0.15
N ASN A 171 5.72 14.06 0.22
CA ASN A 171 4.59 14.20 1.10
C ASN A 171 4.90 13.59 2.48
N ALA A 172 5.08 14.46 3.48
CA ALA A 172 5.40 14.02 4.85
C ALA A 172 4.28 13.16 5.49
N ALA A 173 3.01 13.35 5.09
CA ALA A 173 1.91 12.55 5.61
C ALA A 173 1.95 11.12 5.05
N PHE A 174 2.27 10.93 3.77
CA PHE A 174 2.59 9.60 3.23
C PHE A 174 3.85 9.02 3.86
N GLY A 175 4.85 9.85 4.15
CA GLY A 175 6.04 9.45 4.90
C GLY A 175 5.72 8.74 6.21
N LYS A 176 4.69 9.17 6.95
CA LYS A 176 4.22 8.49 8.17
C LYS A 176 3.66 7.09 7.88
N VAL A 177 2.97 6.90 6.75
CA VAL A 177 2.40 5.59 6.35
C VAL A 177 3.52 4.55 6.22
N VAL A 178 4.62 4.91 5.56
CA VAL A 178 5.77 4.01 5.32
C VAL A 178 6.90 4.17 6.34
N GLY A 179 6.72 5.01 7.36
CA GLY A 179 7.73 5.28 8.39
C GLY A 179 9.02 5.91 7.86
N LEU A 180 8.96 6.75 6.83
CA LEU A 180 10.09 7.49 6.27
C LEU A 180 9.90 9.00 6.43
N THR A 181 10.96 9.69 6.88
CA THR A 181 11.01 11.16 6.82
C THR A 181 11.02 11.66 5.38
N SER A 182 10.63 12.91 5.15
CA SER A 182 10.75 13.52 3.82
C SER A 182 12.18 13.49 3.31
N GLY A 183 12.37 13.03 2.07
CA GLY A 183 13.69 12.79 1.51
C GLY A 183 13.66 11.86 0.31
N THR A 184 14.83 11.60 -0.25
CA THR A 184 15.03 10.60 -1.31
C THR A 184 15.80 9.42 -0.75
N TYR A 185 15.37 8.20 -1.08
CA TYR A 185 15.94 6.95 -0.58
C TYR A 185 16.23 5.99 -1.74
N PRO A 186 17.46 5.48 -1.88
CA PRO A 186 18.65 5.85 -1.11
C PRO A 186 19.02 7.34 -1.27
N SER A 187 19.63 7.93 -0.24
CA SER A 187 19.95 9.37 -0.18
C SER A 187 20.98 9.81 -1.21
N ALA A 188 21.90 8.92 -1.56
CA ALA A 188 22.83 9.08 -2.68
C ALA A 188 22.50 8.08 -3.80
N PRO A 189 22.72 8.43 -5.08
CA PRO A 189 22.59 7.48 -6.16
C PRO A 189 23.49 6.25 -5.93
N ALA A 190 22.87 5.07 -5.84
CA ALA A 190 23.58 3.81 -5.64
C ALA A 190 23.58 2.98 -6.94
N THR A 191 24.60 2.13 -7.08
CA THR A 191 24.79 1.24 -8.23
C THR A 191 24.60 -0.24 -7.88
N VAL A 192 24.41 -0.54 -6.59
CA VAL A 192 24.24 -1.88 -6.04
C VAL A 192 22.90 -1.97 -5.33
N ALA A 193 22.31 -3.17 -5.32
CA ALA A 193 21.06 -3.41 -4.63
C ALA A 193 21.18 -3.07 -3.14
N SER A 194 20.11 -2.54 -2.57
CA SER A 194 20.04 -2.11 -1.18
C SER A 194 18.62 -2.18 -0.66
N ALA A 195 18.48 -2.17 0.65
CA ALA A 195 17.20 -2.07 1.32
C ALA A 195 17.16 -0.82 2.21
N GLN A 196 16.01 -0.16 2.26
CA GLN A 196 15.73 0.95 3.16
C GLN A 196 14.58 0.55 4.08
N LEU A 197 14.89 0.38 5.36
CA LEU A 197 13.90 0.26 6.42
C LEU A 197 13.34 1.64 6.79
N SER A 198 12.11 1.67 7.31
CA SER A 198 11.56 2.83 7.99
C SER A 198 12.55 3.41 9.00
N ASN A 199 12.70 4.73 9.02
CA ASN A 199 13.52 5.46 9.99
C ASN A 199 12.68 6.11 11.10
N THR A 200 11.35 6.01 10.99
CA THR A 200 10.36 6.39 11.99
C THR A 200 9.34 5.26 12.12
N ILE A 201 8.52 5.26 13.17
CA ILE A 201 7.50 4.23 13.37
C ILE A 201 6.45 4.38 12.25
N PRO A 202 6.24 3.36 11.40
CA PRO A 202 5.22 3.44 10.37
C PRO A 202 3.81 3.42 10.98
N GLN A 203 2.91 4.17 10.36
CA GLN A 203 1.52 4.32 10.77
C GLN A 203 0.60 4.02 9.58
N ILE A 204 0.59 2.76 9.13
CA ILE A 204 -0.26 2.35 8.01
C ILE A 204 -1.74 2.39 8.37
N HIS A 205 -2.12 2.22 9.64
CA HIS A 205 -3.50 2.43 10.10
C HIS A 205 -3.51 3.56 11.14
N PRO A 206 -4.10 4.73 10.85
CA PRO A 206 -4.18 5.83 11.80
C PRO A 206 -5.08 5.51 13.01
N SER A 207 -5.99 4.52 12.86
CA SER A 207 -6.92 4.04 13.86
C SER A 207 -6.74 2.52 14.08
N SER A 208 -6.18 2.14 15.23
CA SER A 208 -5.91 0.73 15.56
C SER A 208 -7.02 0.08 16.39
N SER A 209 -7.86 0.85 17.07
CA SER A 209 -8.99 0.34 17.83
C SER A 209 -10.05 1.42 18.09
N TYR A 210 -11.32 1.00 18.12
CA TYR A 210 -12.40 1.79 18.69
C TYR A 210 -12.68 1.29 20.11
N VAL A 211 -12.55 2.18 21.08
CA VAL A 211 -13.00 1.91 22.45
C VAL A 211 -14.42 2.45 22.58
N VAL A 212 -15.39 1.55 22.63
CA VAL A 212 -16.77 1.91 23.01
C VAL A 212 -16.81 1.94 24.53
N SER A 213 -16.71 3.14 25.10
CA SER A 213 -16.88 3.41 26.54
C SER A 213 -18.32 3.79 26.87
#